data_AF-A0A2C5XPY1-F1
#
_entry.id   AF-A0A2C5XPY1-F1
#
_cell.length_a   1.000
_cell.length_b   1.000
_cell.length_c   1.000
_cell.angle_alpha   90.00
_cell.angle_beta   90.00
_cell.angle_gamma   90.00
#
_symmetry.space_group_name_H-M   'P 1'
#
loop_
_entity.id
_entity.type
_entity.pdbx_description
1 polymer ?
#
loop_
_entity_poly.entity_id
_entity_poly.type
_entity_poly.pdbx_seq_one_letter_code
_entity_poly.pdbx_strand_id
1 'polypeptide(L)' 'MLKAFRKLSPKTRLAVGIGFVSWGLVGLYLSDHAERHLGFEPSEEAKKELRSWAPSLVIVDKPSDTK' A
#
# COMPACT_ATOMS: atom_id res chain seq x y z
N MET A 1 12.87 -15.26 -20.59
CA MET A 1 11.96 -15.64 -19.48
C MET A 1 10.48 -15.60 -19.86
N LEU A 2 9.95 -14.52 -20.45
CA LEU A 2 8.50 -14.39 -20.76
C LEU A 2 7.95 -15.43 -21.77
N LYS A 3 8.81 -16.08 -22.57
CA LYS A 3 8.39 -17.14 -23.50
C LYS A 3 7.81 -18.36 -22.79
N ALA A 4 8.30 -18.71 -21.59
CA ALA A 4 7.78 -19.84 -20.83
C ALA A 4 6.38 -19.55 -20.31
N PHE A 5 6.15 -18.35 -19.75
CA PHE A 5 4.84 -17.89 -19.29
C PHE A 5 3.79 -17.91 -20.43
N ARG A 6 4.19 -17.44 -21.62
CA ARG A 6 3.35 -17.43 -22.84
C ARG A 6 3.11 -18.82 -23.46
N LYS A 7 3.73 -19.89 -22.95
CA LYS A 7 3.47 -21.28 -23.38
C LYS A 7 2.48 -22.00 -22.46
N LEU A 8 2.20 -21.48 -21.26
CA LEU A 8 1.22 -22.08 -20.35
C LEU A 8 -0.21 -21.93 -20.88
N SER A 9 -1.10 -22.84 -20.48
CA SER A 9 -2.52 -22.71 -20.81
C SER A 9 -3.12 -21.43 -20.19
N PRO A 10 -4.16 -20.83 -20.80
CA PRO A 10 -4.80 -19.62 -20.26
C PRO A 10 -5.26 -19.77 -18.81
N LYS A 11 -5.81 -20.94 -18.45
CA LYS A 11 -6.25 -21.25 -17.08
C LYS A 11 -5.08 -21.27 -16.10
N THR A 12 -3.94 -21.84 -16.50
CA THR A 12 -2.75 -21.89 -15.62
C THR A 12 -2.14 -20.51 -15.42
N ARG A 13 -2.13 -19.65 -16.45
CA ARG A 13 -1.66 -18.26 -16.29
C ARG A 13 -2.54 -17.48 -15.32
N LEU A 14 -3.86 -17.67 -15.42
CA LEU A 14 -4.82 -17.06 -14.50
C LEU A 14 -4.57 -17.54 -13.06
N ALA A 15 -4.41 -18.86 -12.86
CA ALA A 15 -4.12 -19.44 -11.54
C ALA A 15 -2.82 -18.89 -10.93
N VAL A 16 -1.75 -18.76 -11.73
CA VAL A 16 -0.49 -18.16 -11.29
C VAL A 16 -0.68 -16.69 -10.91
N GLY A 17 -1.42 -15.93 -11.73
CA GLY A 17 -1.74 -14.54 -11.44
C GLY A 17 -2.51 -14.37 -10.14
N ILE A 18 -3.55 -15.18 -9.93
CA ILE A 18 -4.33 -15.21 -8.68
C ILE A 18 -3.41 -15.54 -7.51
N GLY A 19 -2.60 -16.60 -7.60
CA GLY A 19 -1.68 -16.99 -6.54
C GLY A 19 -0.71 -15.88 -6.16
N PHE A 20 -0.16 -15.17 -7.15
CA PHE A 20 0.77 -14.07 -6.91
C PHE A 20 0.10 -12.88 -6.21
N VAL A 21 -1.10 -12.49 -6.65
CA VAL A 21 -1.88 -11.43 -6.01
C VAL A 21 -2.28 -11.82 -4.59
N SER A 22 -2.80 -13.04 -4.40
CA SER A 22 -3.17 -13.56 -3.08
C SER A 22 -1.97 -13.58 -2.13
N TRP A 23 -0.79 -13.99 -2.59
CA TRP A 23 0.43 -13.95 -1.78
C TRP A 23 0.78 -12.54 -1.32
N GLY A 24 0.70 -11.54 -2.22
CA GLY A 24 0.92 -10.14 -1.88
C GLY A 24 -0.10 -9.62 -0.85
N LEU A 25 -1.38 -9.94 -1.01
CA LEU A 25 -2.44 -9.55 -0.08
C LEU A 25 -2.28 -10.19 1.29
N VAL A 26 -1.90 -11.48 1.35
CA VAL A 26 -1.59 -12.18 2.60
C VAL A 26 -0.39 -11.52 3.28
N GLY A 27 0.65 -11.16 2.53
CA GLY A 27 1.81 -10.43 3.05
C GLY A 27 1.45 -9.07 3.64
N LEU A 28 0.60 -8.29 2.96
CA LEU A 28 0.11 -7.00 3.48
C LEU A 28 -0.75 -7.17 4.73
N TYR A 29 -1.67 -8.15 4.74
CA TYR A 29 -2.50 -8.44 5.89
C TYR A 29 -1.68 -8.89 7.10
N LEU A 30 -0.68 -9.74 6.86
CA LEU A 30 0.26 -10.16 7.90
C LEU A 30 1.20 -9.02 8.32
N SER A 31 1.53 -8.04 7.47
CA SER A 31 2.35 -6.88 7.85
C SER A 31 1.67 -6.06 8.94
N ASP A 32 0.40 -5.67 8.71
CA ASP A 32 -0.39 -4.94 9.70
C ASP A 32 -0.56 -5.77 10.99
N HIS A 33 -0.70 -7.09 10.88
CA HIS A 33 -0.83 -7.96 12.04
C HIS A 33 0.50 -8.20 12.78
N ALA A 34 1.60 -8.26 12.03
CA ALA A 34 2.95 -8.40 12.55
C ALA A 34 3.35 -7.14 13.32
N GLU A 35 2.96 -5.94 12.86
CA GLU A 35 3.17 -4.72 13.63
C GLU A 35 2.55 -4.80 15.03
N ARG A 36 1.34 -5.36 15.15
CA ARG A 36 0.65 -5.54 16.45
C ARG A 36 1.31 -6.60 17.35
N HIS A 37 1.70 -7.74 16.78
CA HIS A 37 2.27 -8.87 17.56
C HIS A 37 3.77 -8.73 17.85
N LEU A 38 4.52 -8.04 16.98
CA LEU A 38 5.94 -7.76 17.17
C LEU A 38 6.19 -6.50 18.02
N GLY A 39 5.12 -5.81 18.46
CA GLY A 39 5.22 -4.61 19.30
C GLY A 39 5.71 -3.36 18.54
N PHE A 40 5.62 -3.36 17.21
CA PHE A 40 5.88 -2.19 16.37
C PHE A 40 4.64 -1.31 16.17
N GLU A 41 3.53 -1.62 16.86
CA GLU A 41 2.36 -0.75 16.88
C GLU A 41 2.79 0.64 17.37
N PRO A 42 2.70 1.69 16.52
CA PRO A 42 3.16 3.02 16.92
C PRO A 42 2.34 3.44 18.12
N SER A 43 3.00 3.67 19.26
CA SER A 43 2.33 4.14 20.46
C SER A 43 1.51 5.39 20.13
N GLU A 44 0.39 5.59 20.81
CA GLU A 44 -0.44 6.78 20.62
C GLU A 44 0.36 8.09 20.84
N GLU A 45 1.47 8.02 21.57
CA GLU A 45 2.42 9.12 21.78
C GLU A 45 3.25 9.41 20.52
N ALA A 46 3.77 8.39 19.83
CA ALA A 46 4.51 8.57 18.57
C ALA A 46 3.62 9.17 17.47
N LYS A 47 2.34 8.77 17.42
CA LYS A 47 1.36 9.36 16.49
C LYS A 47 1.08 10.83 16.81
N LYS A 48 1.07 11.22 18.09
CA LYS A 48 0.89 12.62 18.52
C LYS A 48 2.10 13.48 18.19
N GLU A 49 3.31 12.95 18.39
CA GLU A 49 4.54 13.65 18.04
C GLU A 49 4.63 13.91 16.53
N LEU A 50 4.36 12.90 15.70
CA LEU A 50 4.31 13.06 14.24
C LEU A 50 3.26 14.08 13.79
N ARG A 51 2.09 14.11 14.45
CA ARG A 51 1.05 15.12 14.16
C ARG A 51 1.50 16.54 14.52
N SER A 52 2.36 16.70 15.52
CA SER A 52 2.92 18.02 15.87
C SER A 52 3.94 18.53 14.86
N TRP A 53 4.58 17.62 14.11
CA TRP A 53 5.52 17.95 13.04
C TRP A 53 4.86 18.17 11.67
N ALA A 54 3.57 17.85 11.55
CA ALA A 54 2.84 18.05 10.30
C ALA A 54 2.71 19.55 9.98
N PRO A 55 3.17 20.02 8.81
CA PRO A 55 3.05 21.41 8.44
C PRO A 55 1.58 21.80 8.20
N SER A 56 1.20 23.01 8.62
CA SER A 56 -0.13 23.55 8.34
C SER A 56 -0.27 23.87 6.85
N LEU A 57 -1.13 23.14 6.15
CA LEU A 57 -1.45 23.39 4.74
C LEU A 57 -2.44 24.55 4.64
N VAL A 58 -1.96 25.69 4.16
CA VAL A 58 -2.84 26.79 3.72
C VAL A 58 -3.11 26.58 2.23
N ILE A 59 -4.31 26.14 1.90
CA ILE A 59 -4.77 26.05 0.50
C ILE A 59 -5.11 27.47 0.05
N VAL A 60 -4.35 27.99 -0.91
CA VAL A 60 -4.67 29.26 -1.58
C VAL A 60 -5.38 28.91 -2.88
N ASP A 61 -6.67 29.23 -2.95
CA ASP A 61 -7.41 29.14 -4.21
C ASP A 61 -6.83 30.15 -5.21
N LYS A 62 -6.45 29.66 -6.39
CA LYS A 62 -6.02 30.53 -7.48
C LYS A 62 -7.24 31.36 -7.91
N PRO A 63 -7.19 32.70 -7.87
CA PRO A 63 -8.26 33.51 -8.43
C PRO A 63 -8.38 33.16 -9.91
N SER A 64 -9.59 32.78 -10.33
CA SER A 64 -9.92 32.52 -11.72
C SER A 64 -9.62 33.76 -12.54
N ASP A 65 -8.58 33.67 -13.36
CA ASP A 65 -8.20 34.67 -14.35
C ASP A 65 -9.27 34.70 -15.45
N THR A 66 -10.32 35.48 -15.21
CA THR A 66 -11.30 35.86 -16.23
C THR A 66 -10.88 37.20 -16.79
N LYS A 67 -10.37 37.12 -18.03
CA LYS A 67 -10.12 38.21 -18.97
C LYS A 67 -11.31 39.14 -19.15
#